data_AF-A0A9E3XS06-F1
#
_entry.id   AF-A0A9E3XS06-F1
#
_cell.length_a   1.000
_cell.length_b   1.000
_cell.length_c   1.000
_cell.angle_alpha   90.00
_cell.angle_beta   90.00
_cell.angle_gamma   90.00
#
_symmetry.space_group_name_H-M   'P 1'
#
loop_
_entity.id
_entity.type
_entity.pdbx_description
1 polymer ?
#
loop_
_entity_poly.entity_id
_entity_poly.type
_entity_poly.pdbx_seq_one_letter_code
_entity_poly.pdbx_strand_id
1 'polypeptide(L)'
;GGWAHYVGQEKVRPIAGFSQVAFGLDWTRPPRHQASTSYWYMNTCQWRYEAFDAGVFGSPLGRGAFEGMHLADCVAQAARMGWMPQYPSLNRNPLDIADDAAQAGMDVGSFIVQELREGRIDFAVNDPDAPENQPRVLDVWRANLIGGSAKGHEYFLQHLLGVPTSAVRNEETPVENRPENVRWHDEAPTGKLDLLLTLDFRMNGTTLHSDIVLPAATWYEKHDISSTDMHPFVHPFNPAIASPWEARSDWESFKSLADEFSRLAEKHLGTRSDVVMAPLQHDTADELAQPMGHVKDWLNGECDPIPGVTMPRFVAVERDFTKVGERMVSLGPLVDKLGETWKGVTWMPDLEVDELRHLNGVVAEGAGAGRPSMLWADQVCEAILALSGTTNGRLAVQGFETLGVRVGKDLAHISADRSEERITFQSIQTEPRKVIASAEWSGLEGRERRYSPFTSMVEYDIPWRTLTGRQQFYVDHEWMLEYGEGLATYRPPVNLMRHIDDPQLHEEGRPEVVLRYLTPHSKWSIH
;
A
#
# COMPACT_ATOMS: atom_id res chain seq x y z
N GLY A 1 27.28 -13.24 6.44
CA GLY A 1 27.00 -12.15 5.49
C GLY A 1 25.94 -12.61 4.51
N GLY A 2 25.37 -11.70 3.72
CA GLY A 2 24.23 -12.00 2.83
C GLY A 2 23.88 -10.81 1.94
N TRP A 3 22.68 -10.80 1.37
CA TRP A 3 22.17 -9.70 0.57
C TRP A 3 21.83 -8.49 1.45
N ALA A 4 22.52 -7.37 1.21
CA ALA A 4 22.41 -6.13 1.96
C ALA A 4 21.90 -5.01 1.04
N HIS A 5 20.59 -5.00 0.82
CA HIS A 5 19.92 -4.02 -0.02
C HIS A 5 19.49 -2.81 0.79
N TYR A 6 19.84 -1.62 0.30
CA TYR A 6 19.53 -0.35 0.95
C TYR A 6 19.00 0.62 -0.11
N VAL A 7 17.80 1.15 0.13
CA VAL A 7 17.13 2.13 -0.72
C VAL A 7 16.57 3.25 0.16
N GLY A 8 15.24 3.42 0.22
CA GLY A 8 14.56 4.21 1.25
C GLY A 8 14.48 3.50 2.60
N GLN A 9 13.95 4.21 3.58
CA GLN A 9 13.72 3.72 4.95
C GLN A 9 12.38 2.98 5.02
N GLU A 10 12.36 1.72 4.56
CA GLU A 10 11.14 0.91 4.46
C GLU A 10 10.78 0.20 5.77
N LYS A 11 11.79 -0.15 6.59
CA LYS A 11 11.58 -0.95 7.79
C LYS A 11 11.07 -0.15 8.97
N VAL A 12 9.76 -0.01 9.05
CA VAL A 12 9.03 0.34 10.28
C VAL A 12 9.12 -0.85 11.23
N ARG A 13 10.03 -0.84 12.21
CA ARG A 13 10.25 -2.00 13.09
C ARG A 13 8.99 -2.46 13.82
N PRO A 14 8.22 -1.58 14.49
CA PRO A 14 6.97 -1.95 15.14
C PRO A 14 5.80 -2.04 14.15
N ILE A 15 5.96 -2.85 13.11
CA ILE A 15 5.06 -2.84 11.94
C ILE A 15 3.65 -3.33 12.27
N ALA A 16 3.49 -4.30 13.17
CA ALA A 16 2.17 -4.81 13.52
C ALA A 16 1.31 -3.74 14.21
N GLY A 17 1.85 -3.11 15.27
CA GLY A 17 1.19 -2.00 15.96
C GLY A 17 0.97 -0.80 15.05
N PHE A 18 1.97 -0.43 14.22
CA PHE A 18 1.82 0.62 13.21
C PHE A 18 0.67 0.33 12.25
N SER A 19 0.57 -0.91 11.76
CA SER A 19 -0.45 -1.28 10.77
C SER A 19 -1.86 -1.25 11.34
N GLN A 20 -2.04 -1.55 12.63
CA GLN A 20 -3.37 -1.44 13.27
C GLN A 20 -3.86 0.00 13.22
N VAL A 21 -3.03 0.94 13.65
CA VAL A 21 -3.38 2.37 13.70
C VAL A 21 -3.46 2.98 12.31
N ALA A 22 -2.42 2.80 11.48
CA ALA A 22 -2.27 3.50 10.21
C ALA A 22 -3.38 3.19 9.21
N PHE A 23 -3.98 1.99 9.29
CA PHE A 23 -5.00 1.53 8.35
C PHE A 23 -6.37 1.28 9.00
N GLY A 24 -6.55 1.68 10.26
CA GLY A 24 -7.80 1.51 11.01
C GLY A 24 -8.21 0.05 11.20
N LEU A 25 -7.25 -0.88 11.22
CA LEU A 25 -7.52 -2.33 11.32
C LEU A 25 -8.01 -2.74 12.71
N ASP A 26 -7.79 -1.89 13.70
CA ASP A 26 -8.35 -1.99 15.03
C ASP A 26 -9.88 -1.82 15.04
N TRP A 27 -10.44 -1.11 14.07
CA TRP A 27 -11.88 -0.91 13.90
C TRP A 27 -12.49 -1.71 12.76
N THR A 28 -11.79 -1.83 11.64
CA THR A 28 -12.38 -2.28 10.38
C THR A 28 -11.35 -3.00 9.50
N ARG A 29 -11.71 -4.18 8.97
CA ARG A 29 -10.83 -4.99 8.10
C ARG A 29 -11.64 -5.51 6.89
N PRO A 30 -11.06 -5.60 5.68
CA PRO A 30 -9.73 -5.13 5.26
C PRO A 30 -9.70 -3.64 4.85
N PRO A 31 -8.50 -3.04 4.73
CA PRO A 31 -8.32 -1.67 4.22
C PRO A 31 -8.30 -1.66 2.67
N ARG A 32 -8.18 -0.47 2.08
CA ARG A 32 -7.97 -0.27 0.63
C ARG A 32 -6.50 0.09 0.35
N HIS A 33 -5.63 -0.90 0.28
CA HIS A 33 -4.26 -0.68 -0.20
C HIS A 33 -4.22 -0.65 -1.72
N GLN A 34 -3.33 0.18 -2.30
CA GLN A 34 -3.17 0.29 -3.74
C GLN A 34 -1.69 0.33 -4.14
N ALA A 35 -1.35 -0.40 -5.20
CA ALA A 35 -0.03 -0.32 -5.80
C ALA A 35 0.08 0.97 -6.63
N SER A 36 0.92 1.92 -6.20
CA SER A 36 0.94 3.26 -6.81
C SER A 36 1.39 3.27 -8.28
N THR A 37 2.27 2.36 -8.71
CA THR A 37 2.78 2.37 -10.10
C THR A 37 1.66 2.14 -11.11
N SER A 38 0.87 1.07 -10.95
CA SER A 38 -0.28 0.77 -11.81
C SER A 38 -1.35 1.85 -11.65
N TYR A 39 -1.59 2.31 -10.43
CA TYR A 39 -2.52 3.41 -10.18
C TYR A 39 -2.18 4.68 -10.97
N TRP A 40 -0.92 5.14 -10.92
CA TRP A 40 -0.52 6.35 -11.63
C TRP A 40 -0.41 6.12 -13.13
N TYR A 41 0.06 4.95 -13.57
CA TYR A 41 0.08 4.60 -14.99
C TYR A 41 -1.30 4.75 -15.63
N MET A 42 -2.35 4.23 -14.97
CA MET A 42 -3.74 4.32 -15.43
C MET A 42 -4.33 5.72 -15.24
N ASN A 43 -4.19 6.32 -14.06
CA ASN A 43 -4.89 7.58 -13.72
C ASN A 43 -4.19 8.85 -14.22
N THR A 44 -2.94 8.77 -14.69
CA THR A 44 -2.28 9.89 -15.38
C THR A 44 -2.22 9.67 -16.88
N CYS A 45 -2.95 8.69 -17.40
CA CYS A 45 -3.04 8.37 -18.83
C CYS A 45 -1.69 8.03 -19.49
N GLN A 46 -0.64 7.71 -18.73
CA GLN A 46 0.66 7.34 -19.29
C GLN A 46 0.55 6.11 -20.20
N TRP A 47 -0.38 5.21 -19.90
CA TRP A 47 -0.70 4.05 -20.72
C TRP A 47 -1.13 4.39 -22.16
N ARG A 48 -1.64 5.60 -22.40
CA ARG A 48 -2.02 6.04 -23.75
C ARG A 48 -0.82 6.34 -24.64
N TYR A 49 0.36 6.48 -24.07
CA TYR A 49 1.59 6.88 -24.76
C TYR A 49 2.62 5.74 -24.79
N GLU A 50 2.17 4.50 -24.60
CA GLU A 50 3.04 3.34 -24.61
C GLU A 50 3.51 3.03 -26.04
N ALA A 51 4.83 2.92 -26.21
CA ALA A 51 5.42 2.79 -27.53
C ALA A 51 5.50 1.34 -28.03
N PHE A 52 5.20 0.37 -27.18
CA PHE A 52 5.37 -1.05 -27.49
C PHE A 52 4.43 -1.94 -26.66
N ASP A 53 4.16 -3.14 -27.17
CA ASP A 53 3.39 -4.17 -26.48
C ASP A 53 4.24 -4.96 -25.46
N ALA A 54 3.56 -5.70 -24.59
CA ALA A 54 4.17 -6.52 -23.55
C ALA A 54 5.07 -7.64 -24.11
N GLY A 55 4.81 -8.10 -25.33
CA GLY A 55 5.57 -9.14 -26.03
C GLY A 55 7.00 -8.74 -26.35
N VAL A 56 7.35 -7.45 -26.37
CA VAL A 56 8.73 -6.97 -26.59
C VAL A 56 9.73 -7.55 -25.57
N PHE A 57 9.27 -7.91 -24.37
CA PHE A 57 10.13 -8.53 -23.34
C PHE A 57 10.11 -10.06 -23.37
N GLY A 58 9.26 -10.66 -24.20
CA GLY A 58 9.03 -12.09 -24.30
C GLY A 58 10.30 -12.89 -24.58
N SER A 59 10.35 -14.11 -24.05
CA SER A 59 11.39 -15.08 -24.40
C SER A 59 11.18 -15.56 -25.85
N PRO A 60 12.25 -15.78 -26.63
CA PRO A 60 12.13 -16.46 -27.92
C PRO A 60 11.69 -17.93 -27.79
N LEU A 61 11.67 -18.47 -26.57
CA LEU A 61 11.14 -19.81 -26.24
C LEU A 61 9.75 -19.74 -25.58
N GLY A 62 9.18 -18.54 -25.43
CA GLY A 62 7.84 -18.32 -24.92
C GLY A 62 6.77 -18.85 -25.87
N ARG A 63 5.52 -18.91 -25.39
CA ARG A 63 4.35 -19.34 -26.16
C ARG A 63 3.74 -18.21 -27.00
N GLY A 64 4.27 -16.99 -26.90
CA GLY A 64 3.73 -15.78 -27.51
C GLY A 64 2.56 -15.18 -26.73
N ALA A 65 2.44 -15.47 -25.42
CA ALA A 65 1.25 -15.11 -24.64
C ALA A 65 1.04 -13.61 -24.45
N PHE A 66 2.07 -12.80 -24.70
CA PHE A 66 2.03 -11.34 -24.61
C PHE A 66 2.14 -10.65 -25.98
N GLU A 67 2.23 -11.40 -27.08
CA GLU A 67 2.38 -10.82 -28.41
C GLU A 67 1.16 -9.96 -28.76
N GLY A 68 1.39 -8.68 -29.03
CA GLY A 68 0.33 -7.71 -29.32
C GLY A 68 -0.51 -7.28 -28.12
N MET A 69 -0.19 -7.76 -26.90
CA MET A 69 -0.91 -7.39 -25.69
C MET A 69 -0.40 -6.06 -25.15
N HIS A 70 -1.29 -5.08 -24.98
CA HIS A 70 -0.92 -3.80 -24.41
C HIS A 70 -0.62 -3.92 -22.91
N LEU A 71 0.32 -3.13 -22.37
CA LEU A 71 0.69 -3.20 -20.94
C LEU A 71 -0.49 -2.83 -20.00
N ALA A 72 -1.39 -1.95 -20.43
CA ALA A 72 -2.65 -1.68 -19.72
C ALA A 72 -3.57 -2.91 -19.61
N ASP A 73 -3.59 -3.78 -20.63
CA ASP A 73 -4.36 -5.03 -20.58
C ASP A 73 -3.76 -6.01 -19.56
N CYS A 74 -2.43 -6.02 -19.41
CA CYS A 74 -1.75 -6.79 -18.36
C CYS A 74 -2.17 -6.30 -16.96
N VAL A 75 -2.30 -4.97 -16.78
CA VAL A 75 -2.78 -4.38 -15.51
C VAL A 75 -4.24 -4.76 -15.26
N ALA A 76 -5.11 -4.65 -16.27
CA ALA A 76 -6.51 -5.05 -16.18
C ALA A 76 -6.65 -6.54 -15.86
N GLN A 77 -5.83 -7.41 -16.47
CA GLN A 77 -5.80 -8.84 -16.20
C GLN A 77 -5.41 -9.14 -14.76
N ALA A 78 -4.30 -8.56 -14.30
CA ALA A 78 -3.86 -8.77 -12.92
C ALA A 78 -4.88 -8.28 -11.89
N ALA A 79 -5.58 -7.17 -12.15
CA ALA A 79 -6.64 -6.68 -11.27
C ALA A 79 -7.84 -7.65 -11.22
N ARG A 80 -8.39 -8.05 -12.38
CA ARG A 80 -9.57 -8.92 -12.44
C ARG A 80 -9.31 -10.35 -11.97
N MET A 81 -8.05 -10.82 -12.06
CA MET A 81 -7.62 -12.12 -11.53
C MET A 81 -7.29 -12.09 -10.04
N GLY A 82 -7.36 -10.92 -9.40
CA GLY A 82 -7.09 -10.76 -7.97
C GLY A 82 -5.62 -10.76 -7.60
N TRP A 83 -4.70 -10.59 -8.55
CA TRP A 83 -3.27 -10.58 -8.29
C TRP A 83 -2.76 -9.24 -7.76
N MET A 84 -3.42 -8.14 -8.15
CA MET A 84 -3.08 -6.80 -7.69
C MET A 84 -4.31 -6.07 -7.16
N PRO A 85 -4.15 -5.19 -6.15
CA PRO A 85 -5.21 -4.27 -5.78
C PRO A 85 -5.51 -3.31 -6.92
N GLN A 86 -6.73 -2.79 -6.95
CA GLN A 86 -7.12 -1.74 -7.88
C GLN A 86 -8.22 -0.88 -7.28
N TYR A 87 -7.95 0.43 -7.21
CA TYR A 87 -8.88 1.45 -6.72
C TYR A 87 -8.85 2.68 -7.63
N PRO A 88 -9.98 3.25 -8.06
CA PRO A 88 -11.36 2.72 -7.92
C PRO A 88 -11.50 1.26 -8.41
N SER A 89 -12.37 0.48 -7.76
CA SER A 89 -12.40 -0.98 -7.94
C SER A 89 -13.37 -1.42 -9.04
N LEU A 90 -14.61 -0.95 -8.97
CA LEU A 90 -15.70 -1.25 -9.91
C LEU A 90 -16.28 0.07 -10.42
N ASN A 91 -16.93 0.04 -11.58
CA ASN A 91 -17.53 1.22 -12.23
C ASN A 91 -18.86 1.71 -11.59
N ARG A 92 -19.16 1.23 -10.39
CA ARG A 92 -20.31 1.67 -9.59
C ARG A 92 -19.84 1.92 -8.17
N ASN A 93 -20.53 2.83 -7.49
CA ASN A 93 -20.26 3.14 -6.10
C ASN A 93 -20.39 1.86 -5.23
N PRO A 94 -19.33 1.45 -4.52
CA PRO A 94 -19.33 0.20 -3.74
C PRO A 94 -20.32 0.21 -2.57
N LEU A 95 -20.79 1.38 -2.12
CA LEU A 95 -21.86 1.48 -1.13
C LEU A 95 -23.22 1.05 -1.72
N ASP A 96 -23.48 1.45 -2.96
CA ASP A 96 -24.75 1.18 -3.63
C ASP A 96 -24.80 -0.28 -4.11
N ILE A 97 -23.65 -0.87 -4.49
CA ILE A 97 -23.54 -2.31 -4.76
C ILE A 97 -23.91 -3.14 -3.53
N ALA A 98 -23.46 -2.73 -2.33
CA ALA A 98 -23.79 -3.45 -1.10
C ALA A 98 -25.29 -3.41 -0.80
N ASP A 99 -25.92 -2.25 -1.01
CA ASP A 99 -27.37 -2.07 -0.82
C ASP A 99 -28.17 -2.91 -1.84
N ASP A 100 -27.77 -2.89 -3.12
CA ASP A 100 -28.40 -3.69 -4.17
C ASP A 100 -28.30 -5.21 -3.88
N ALA A 101 -27.13 -5.68 -3.44
CA ALA A 101 -26.93 -7.08 -3.06
C ALA A 101 -27.82 -7.50 -1.88
N ALA A 102 -27.92 -6.63 -0.86
CA ALA A 102 -28.79 -6.85 0.28
C ALA A 102 -30.27 -6.88 -0.13
N GLN A 103 -30.70 -5.99 -1.03
CA GLN A 103 -32.07 -5.97 -1.56
C GLN A 103 -32.39 -7.22 -2.40
N ALA A 104 -31.41 -7.75 -3.14
CA ALA A 104 -31.54 -9.00 -3.86
C ALA A 104 -31.48 -10.25 -2.95
N GLY A 105 -31.13 -10.09 -1.67
CA GLY A 105 -30.95 -11.21 -0.74
C GLY A 105 -29.74 -12.09 -1.07
N MET A 106 -28.70 -11.50 -1.66
CA MET A 106 -27.50 -12.20 -2.13
C MET A 106 -26.26 -11.80 -1.33
N ASP A 107 -25.32 -12.74 -1.21
CA ASP A 107 -23.94 -12.41 -0.81
C ASP A 107 -23.31 -11.47 -1.85
N VAL A 108 -22.51 -10.49 -1.39
CA VAL A 108 -21.91 -9.46 -2.25
C VAL A 108 -21.02 -10.03 -3.35
N GLY A 109 -20.25 -11.09 -3.06
CA GLY A 109 -19.39 -11.72 -4.05
C GLY A 109 -20.23 -12.39 -5.15
N SER A 110 -21.27 -13.13 -4.75
CA SER A 110 -22.20 -13.78 -5.67
C SER A 110 -22.98 -12.77 -6.52
N PHE A 111 -23.43 -11.67 -5.91
CA PHE A 111 -24.11 -10.58 -6.60
C PHE A 111 -23.20 -9.94 -7.66
N ILE A 112 -21.97 -9.58 -7.29
CA ILE A 112 -21.01 -8.97 -8.23
C ILE A 112 -20.68 -9.90 -9.39
N VAL A 113 -20.46 -11.20 -9.13
CA VAL A 113 -20.23 -12.19 -10.20
C VAL A 113 -21.43 -12.26 -11.14
N GLN A 114 -22.65 -12.21 -10.63
CA GLN A 114 -23.86 -12.16 -11.45
C GLN A 114 -23.91 -10.86 -12.29
N GLU A 115 -23.71 -9.70 -11.68
CA GLU A 115 -23.74 -8.40 -12.36
C GLU A 115 -22.65 -8.25 -13.44
N LEU A 116 -21.44 -8.80 -13.19
CA LEU A 116 -20.35 -8.88 -14.17
C LEU A 116 -20.75 -9.74 -15.37
N ARG A 117 -21.31 -10.94 -15.12
CA ARG A 117 -21.78 -11.84 -16.19
C ARG A 117 -22.91 -11.23 -17.02
N GLU A 118 -23.75 -10.43 -16.39
CA GLU A 118 -24.86 -9.73 -17.05
C GLU A 118 -24.43 -8.38 -17.66
N GLY A 119 -23.17 -7.97 -17.51
CA GLY A 119 -22.60 -6.75 -18.10
C GLY A 119 -23.12 -5.45 -17.49
N ARG A 120 -23.66 -5.48 -16.27
CA ARG A 120 -24.17 -4.29 -15.55
C ARG A 120 -23.14 -3.60 -14.68
N ILE A 121 -22.12 -4.36 -14.25
CA ILE A 121 -20.95 -3.86 -13.53
C ILE A 121 -19.72 -4.27 -14.32
N ASP A 122 -18.68 -3.44 -14.26
CA ASP A 122 -17.35 -3.76 -14.78
C ASP A 122 -16.27 -3.31 -13.79
N PHE A 123 -15.04 -3.82 -13.96
CA PHE A 123 -13.89 -3.33 -13.24
C PHE A 123 -13.53 -1.92 -13.70
N ALA A 124 -13.33 -0.99 -12.78
CA ALA A 124 -13.06 0.41 -13.11
C ALA A 124 -11.79 0.60 -13.97
N VAL A 125 -10.82 -0.32 -13.85
CA VAL A 125 -9.57 -0.31 -14.64
C VAL A 125 -9.78 -0.65 -16.11
N ASN A 126 -10.91 -1.24 -16.48
CA ASN A 126 -11.26 -1.48 -17.88
C ASN A 126 -11.72 -0.19 -18.57
N ASP A 127 -12.03 0.88 -17.82
CA ASP A 127 -12.31 2.21 -18.36
C ASP A 127 -11.80 3.30 -17.39
N PRO A 128 -10.48 3.46 -17.23
CA PRO A 128 -9.88 4.39 -16.25
C PRO A 128 -10.10 5.87 -16.62
N ASP A 129 -10.63 6.12 -17.82
CA ASP A 129 -10.90 7.45 -18.36
C ASP A 129 -12.39 7.82 -18.22
N ALA A 130 -13.29 6.88 -17.89
CA ALA A 130 -14.68 7.21 -17.54
C ALA A 130 -14.77 8.08 -16.27
N PRO A 131 -15.61 9.13 -16.25
CA PRO A 131 -15.70 10.04 -15.10
C PRO A 131 -15.97 9.36 -13.75
N GLU A 132 -16.76 8.30 -13.70
CA GLU A 132 -17.06 7.53 -12.49
C GLU A 132 -15.85 6.74 -11.95
N ASN A 133 -14.85 6.47 -12.79
CA ASN A 133 -13.66 5.65 -12.47
C ASN A 133 -12.42 6.49 -12.14
N GLN A 134 -12.52 7.82 -12.21
CA GLN A 134 -11.42 8.72 -11.96
C GLN A 134 -11.31 9.06 -10.46
N PRO A 135 -10.09 9.11 -9.89
CA PRO A 135 -9.92 9.66 -8.56
C PRO A 135 -10.23 11.16 -8.56
N ARG A 136 -10.98 11.61 -7.55
CA ARG A 136 -11.44 13.00 -7.45
C ARG A 136 -10.74 13.81 -6.38
N VAL A 137 -10.37 13.19 -5.27
CA VAL A 137 -9.72 13.86 -4.15
C VAL A 137 -8.40 13.17 -3.87
N LEU A 138 -7.33 13.97 -3.76
CA LEU A 138 -6.00 13.49 -3.41
C LEU A 138 -5.43 14.33 -2.28
N ASP A 139 -5.13 13.67 -1.17
CA ASP A 139 -4.40 14.25 -0.05
C ASP A 139 -2.92 13.82 -0.15
N VAL A 140 -2.01 14.78 -0.13
CA VAL A 140 -0.56 14.54 -0.15
C VAL A 140 0.08 15.10 1.12
N TRP A 141 0.69 14.24 1.93
CA TRP A 141 1.43 14.65 3.11
C TRP A 141 2.70 13.84 3.24
N ARG A 142 3.75 14.44 3.85
CA ARG A 142 5.08 13.81 4.00
C ARG A 142 5.70 13.36 2.66
N ALA A 143 5.26 13.96 1.56
CA ALA A 143 5.68 13.64 0.21
C ALA A 143 5.72 14.90 -0.67
N ASN A 144 6.63 14.90 -1.63
CA ASN A 144 6.63 15.84 -2.74
C ASN A 144 6.37 15.04 -4.02
N LEU A 145 5.12 14.64 -4.24
CA LEU A 145 4.73 13.79 -5.37
C LEU A 145 5.08 14.46 -6.71
N ILE A 146 4.50 15.63 -6.96
CA ILE A 146 4.61 16.33 -8.25
C ILE A 146 6.05 16.77 -8.51
N GLY A 147 6.73 17.30 -7.49
CA GLY A 147 8.10 17.80 -7.62
C GLY A 147 9.21 16.79 -7.31
N GLY A 148 8.88 15.51 -7.10
CA GLY A 148 9.85 14.52 -6.62
C GLY A 148 9.62 13.13 -7.19
N SER A 149 8.57 12.44 -6.77
CA SER A 149 8.40 11.01 -7.09
C SER A 149 7.56 10.71 -8.34
N ALA A 150 6.87 11.70 -8.93
CA ALA A 150 6.04 11.55 -10.13
C ALA A 150 6.89 11.26 -11.39
N LYS A 151 6.91 10.00 -11.82
CA LYS A 151 7.50 9.61 -13.12
C LYS A 151 6.47 9.94 -14.18
N GLY A 152 6.90 10.60 -15.26
CA GLY A 152 5.97 11.18 -16.23
C GLY A 152 5.32 12.47 -15.71
N HIS A 153 6.10 13.37 -15.11
CA HIS A 153 5.64 14.63 -14.51
C HIS A 153 4.61 15.40 -15.37
N GLU A 154 4.89 15.56 -16.67
CA GLU A 154 3.99 16.28 -17.58
C GLU A 154 2.63 15.61 -17.74
N TYR A 155 2.55 14.28 -17.65
CA TYR A 155 1.29 13.54 -17.67
C TYR A 155 0.47 13.74 -16.40
N PHE A 156 1.13 13.88 -15.23
CA PHE A 156 0.45 14.32 -14.01
C PHE A 156 -0.13 15.72 -14.20
N LEU A 157 0.65 16.67 -14.71
CA LEU A 157 0.18 18.02 -14.94
C LEU A 157 -1.02 18.07 -15.89
N GLN A 158 -0.96 17.37 -17.02
CA GLN A 158 -2.02 17.36 -18.02
C GLN A 158 -3.28 16.62 -17.55
N HIS A 159 -3.13 15.33 -17.23
CA HIS A 159 -4.27 14.44 -17.05
C HIS A 159 -4.81 14.46 -15.63
N LEU A 160 -3.94 14.62 -14.63
CA LEU A 160 -4.38 14.65 -13.23
C LEU A 160 -4.81 16.06 -12.81
N LEU A 161 -4.01 17.08 -13.13
CA LEU A 161 -4.21 18.46 -12.64
C LEU A 161 -4.86 19.41 -13.66
N GLY A 162 -4.92 19.04 -14.95
CA GLY A 162 -5.55 19.87 -15.98
C GLY A 162 -4.76 21.13 -16.34
N VAL A 163 -3.44 21.11 -16.16
CA VAL A 163 -2.56 22.23 -16.54
C VAL A 163 -2.48 22.30 -18.06
N PRO A 164 -2.94 23.41 -18.69
CA PRO A 164 -3.07 23.49 -20.15
C PRO A 164 -1.74 23.66 -20.89
N THR A 165 -0.66 23.97 -20.16
CA THR A 165 0.68 24.22 -20.71
C THR A 165 1.66 23.08 -20.40
N SER A 166 1.17 21.87 -20.16
CA SER A 166 2.02 20.69 -20.00
C SER A 166 2.87 20.45 -21.26
N ALA A 167 4.09 19.98 -21.08
CA ALA A 167 5.05 19.74 -22.15
C ALA A 167 5.05 18.28 -22.65
N VAL A 168 3.90 17.61 -22.63
CA VAL A 168 3.73 16.29 -23.26
C VAL A 168 3.92 16.44 -24.77
N ARG A 169 4.88 15.68 -25.33
CA ARG A 169 5.23 15.72 -26.76
C ARG A 169 5.11 14.37 -27.45
N ASN A 170 4.89 13.30 -26.68
CA ASN A 170 4.69 11.98 -27.25
C ASN A 170 3.35 11.93 -27.97
N GLU A 171 3.33 11.27 -29.12
CA GLU A 171 2.08 10.90 -29.77
C GLU A 171 1.41 9.77 -28.99
N GLU A 172 0.08 9.71 -29.05
CA GLU A 172 -0.66 8.60 -28.48
C GLU A 172 -0.41 7.31 -29.28
N THR A 173 -0.56 6.18 -28.61
CA THR A 173 -0.39 4.84 -29.16
C THR A 173 -1.24 4.67 -30.43
N PRO A 174 -0.63 4.25 -31.57
CA PRO A 174 -1.34 3.99 -32.81
C PRO A 174 -2.47 2.98 -32.64
N VAL A 175 -3.52 3.09 -33.46
CA VAL A 175 -4.77 2.33 -33.32
C VAL A 175 -4.53 0.82 -33.27
N GLU A 176 -3.61 0.34 -34.09
CA GLU A 176 -3.22 -1.07 -34.18
C GLU A 176 -2.56 -1.64 -32.91
N ASN A 177 -2.05 -0.78 -32.03
CA ASN A 177 -1.34 -1.14 -30.81
C ASN A 177 -2.10 -0.74 -29.53
N ARG A 178 -3.34 -0.24 -29.66
CA ARG A 178 -4.17 0.14 -28.51
C ARG A 178 -4.65 -1.11 -27.75
N PRO A 179 -4.94 -0.99 -26.45
CA PRO A 179 -5.45 -2.10 -25.65
C PRO A 179 -6.78 -2.66 -26.17
N GLU A 180 -7.00 -3.95 -25.88
CA GLU A 180 -8.22 -4.67 -26.21
C GLU A 180 -9.24 -4.63 -25.05
N ASN A 181 -8.78 -4.79 -23.81
CA ASN A 181 -9.64 -4.89 -22.63
C ASN A 181 -9.81 -3.55 -21.90
N VAL A 182 -8.87 -2.62 -22.08
CA VAL A 182 -8.99 -1.25 -21.56
C VAL A 182 -9.58 -0.35 -22.63
N ARG A 183 -10.70 0.30 -22.31
CA ARG A 183 -11.42 1.18 -23.23
C ARG A 183 -10.57 2.38 -23.61
N TRP A 184 -10.47 2.61 -24.92
CA TRP A 184 -9.90 3.83 -25.49
C TRP A 184 -10.99 4.85 -25.79
N HIS A 185 -10.82 6.07 -25.27
CA HIS A 185 -11.60 7.24 -25.68
C HIS A 185 -10.78 8.11 -26.64
N ASP A 186 -11.42 8.63 -27.69
CA ASP A 186 -10.74 9.45 -28.72
C ASP A 186 -10.10 10.71 -28.12
N GLU A 187 -10.75 11.32 -27.13
CA GLU A 187 -10.20 12.44 -26.36
C GLU A 187 -9.77 11.94 -24.97
N ALA A 188 -8.48 12.10 -24.65
CA ALA A 188 -7.98 11.79 -23.33
C ALA A 188 -8.53 12.79 -22.29
N PRO A 189 -8.95 12.34 -21.10
CA PRO A 189 -9.40 13.24 -20.04
C PRO A 189 -8.25 14.10 -19.51
N THR A 190 -8.57 15.34 -19.12
CA THR A 190 -7.66 16.28 -18.46
C THR A 190 -8.25 16.74 -17.14
N GLY A 191 -7.41 16.99 -16.12
CA GLY A 191 -7.87 17.47 -14.82
C GLY A 191 -8.80 16.50 -14.11
N LYS A 192 -8.36 15.25 -13.93
CA LYS A 192 -9.15 14.22 -13.24
C LYS A 192 -9.42 14.54 -11.77
N LEU A 193 -8.53 15.28 -11.08
CA LEU A 193 -8.77 15.67 -9.69
C LEU A 193 -9.71 16.88 -9.59
N ASP A 194 -10.67 16.79 -8.68
CA ASP A 194 -11.51 17.90 -8.22
C ASP A 194 -10.84 18.68 -7.08
N LEU A 195 -9.99 18.01 -6.28
CA LEU A 195 -9.29 18.62 -5.15
C LEU A 195 -7.92 17.97 -4.90
N LEU A 196 -6.87 18.79 -4.90
CA LEU A 196 -5.54 18.45 -4.40
C LEU A 196 -5.25 19.21 -3.09
N LEU A 197 -5.21 18.46 -1.98
CA LEU A 197 -4.83 18.95 -0.66
C LEU A 197 -3.40 18.51 -0.35
N THR A 198 -2.54 19.45 0.07
CA THR A 198 -1.18 19.11 0.54
C THR A 198 -0.91 19.61 1.95
N LEU A 199 -0.33 18.75 2.81
CA LEU A 199 0.23 19.12 4.11
C LEU A 199 1.75 19.14 4.00
N ASP A 200 2.36 20.32 4.19
CA ASP A 200 3.82 20.46 4.24
C ASP A 200 4.22 21.66 5.12
N PHE A 201 5.43 21.60 5.67
CA PHE A 201 6.05 22.70 6.43
C PHE A 201 6.84 23.66 5.51
N ARG A 202 7.01 23.32 4.23
CA ARG A 202 7.62 24.18 3.20
C ARG A 202 6.80 24.17 1.91
N MET A 203 6.87 25.27 1.16
CA MET A 203 6.30 25.35 -0.18
C MET A 203 7.17 24.54 -1.17
N ASN A 204 6.78 23.31 -1.46
CA ASN A 204 7.44 22.38 -2.38
C ASN A 204 6.75 22.33 -3.76
N GLY A 205 7.21 21.46 -4.67
CA GLY A 205 6.63 21.36 -6.01
C GLY A 205 5.16 20.91 -6.04
N THR A 206 4.74 20.09 -5.07
CA THR A 206 3.35 19.65 -4.93
C THR A 206 2.47 20.76 -4.36
N THR A 207 2.92 21.45 -3.31
CA THR A 207 2.14 22.56 -2.72
C THR A 207 1.92 23.70 -3.71
N LEU A 208 2.87 23.96 -4.61
CA LEU A 208 2.72 24.97 -5.67
C LEU A 208 1.60 24.66 -6.66
N HIS A 209 1.22 23.39 -6.79
CA HIS A 209 0.14 22.93 -7.67
C HIS A 209 -1.13 22.52 -6.90
N SER A 210 -1.15 22.66 -5.57
CA SER A 210 -2.28 22.25 -4.74
C SER A 210 -3.34 23.34 -4.65
N ASP A 211 -4.60 22.93 -4.55
CA ASP A 211 -5.73 23.84 -4.31
C ASP A 211 -5.73 24.34 -2.87
N ILE A 212 -5.38 23.44 -1.93
CA ILE A 212 -5.30 23.74 -0.50
C ILE A 212 -3.95 23.29 0.02
N VAL A 213 -3.30 24.17 0.79
CA VAL A 213 -2.07 23.86 1.53
C VAL A 213 -2.32 24.07 3.02
N LEU A 214 -2.11 23.01 3.81
CA LEU A 214 -2.20 23.07 5.27
C LEU A 214 -0.78 23.11 5.87
N PRO A 215 -0.49 24.06 6.77
CA PRO A 215 0.83 24.17 7.39
C PRO A 215 1.08 23.00 8.34
N ALA A 216 2.02 22.12 7.97
CA ALA A 216 2.42 21.00 8.82
C ALA A 216 3.49 21.45 9.84
N ALA A 217 3.48 20.86 11.02
CA ALA A 217 4.55 21.00 12.00
C ALA A 217 5.83 20.30 11.50
N THR A 218 6.97 20.93 11.74
CA THR A 218 8.26 20.32 11.46
C THR A 218 8.53 19.15 12.42
N TRP A 219 9.60 18.39 12.16
CA TRP A 219 9.97 17.25 13.00
C TRP A 219 10.39 17.65 14.43
N TYR A 220 10.72 18.92 14.68
CA TYR A 220 11.09 19.45 16.00
C TYR A 220 9.92 20.05 16.77
N GLU A 221 8.70 19.87 16.28
CA GLU A 221 7.49 20.54 16.80
C GLU A 221 6.35 19.54 17.02
N LYS A 222 6.62 18.24 16.93
CA LYS A 222 5.62 17.17 17.10
C LYS A 222 6.20 15.92 17.75
N HIS A 223 5.30 15.14 18.35
CA HIS A 223 5.58 13.78 18.80
C HIS A 223 5.35 12.80 17.65
N ASP A 224 6.30 11.88 17.46
CA ASP A 224 6.25 10.78 16.49
C ASP A 224 7.35 9.76 16.84
N ILE A 225 7.45 8.64 16.12
CA ILE A 225 8.51 7.63 16.25
C ILE A 225 9.21 7.36 14.92
N SER A 226 10.48 6.95 15.00
CA SER A 226 11.30 6.59 13.85
C SER A 226 12.07 5.30 14.09
N SER A 227 12.22 4.51 13.02
CA SER A 227 13.05 3.31 12.97
C SER A 227 13.51 3.04 11.55
N THR A 228 14.59 2.28 11.38
CA THR A 228 15.23 2.04 10.07
C THR A 228 15.85 0.64 9.98
N ASP A 229 16.08 0.19 8.76
CA ASP A 229 16.90 -0.97 8.41
C ASP A 229 18.31 -0.91 9.01
N MET A 230 18.90 0.28 9.04
CA MET A 230 20.33 0.49 9.28
C MET A 230 20.78 0.16 10.70
N HIS A 231 19.89 0.31 11.69
CA HIS A 231 20.18 0.08 13.09
C HIS A 231 18.96 -0.41 13.88
N PRO A 232 19.16 -1.14 14.99
CA PRO A 232 18.09 -1.82 15.71
C PRO A 232 17.39 -0.93 16.75
N PHE A 233 17.35 0.38 16.54
CA PHE A 233 16.80 1.32 17.52
C PHE A 233 15.49 1.90 17.04
N VAL A 234 14.55 2.05 17.98
CA VAL A 234 13.39 2.93 17.86
C VAL A 234 13.66 4.15 18.72
N HIS A 235 13.38 5.34 18.18
CA HIS A 235 13.58 6.61 18.86
C HIS A 235 12.47 7.60 18.47
N PRO A 236 12.20 8.63 19.29
CA PRO A 236 11.10 9.54 19.05
C PRO A 236 11.54 10.75 18.20
N PHE A 237 10.53 11.45 17.71
CA PHE A 237 10.54 12.90 17.51
C PHE A 237 9.85 13.55 18.71
N ASN A 238 10.37 14.69 19.17
CA ASN A 238 9.78 15.44 20.28
C ASN A 238 9.72 16.92 19.93
N PRO A 239 8.67 17.63 20.36
CA PRO A 239 8.59 19.07 20.23
C PRO A 239 9.65 19.75 21.12
N ALA A 240 10.59 20.45 20.50
CA ALA A 240 11.48 21.38 21.18
C ALA A 240 10.76 22.67 21.57
N ILE A 241 9.77 23.06 20.76
CA ILE A 241 8.85 24.18 20.96
C ILE A 241 7.44 23.76 20.50
N ALA A 242 6.42 24.53 20.87
CA ALA A 242 5.12 24.43 20.23
C ALA A 242 5.22 24.78 18.74
N SER A 243 4.39 24.16 17.91
CA SER A 243 4.32 24.46 16.48
C SER A 243 4.05 25.97 16.27
N PRO A 244 4.90 26.69 15.53
CA PRO A 244 4.78 28.13 15.37
C PRO A 244 3.62 28.48 14.42
N TRP A 245 3.09 29.70 14.59
CA TRP A 245 1.94 30.21 13.83
C TRP A 245 0.71 29.29 13.96
N GLU A 246 0.15 28.84 12.83
CA GLU A 246 -1.02 27.97 12.76
C GLU A 246 -0.64 26.53 12.36
N ALA A 247 0.66 26.21 12.36
CA ALA A 247 1.13 24.88 12.00
C ALA A 247 0.62 23.83 13.00
N ARG A 248 0.27 22.64 12.50
CA ARG A 248 -0.20 21.50 13.31
C ARG A 248 0.51 20.22 12.90
N SER A 249 0.63 19.27 13.82
CA SER A 249 1.09 17.93 13.45
C SER A 249 0.12 17.30 12.45
N ASP A 250 0.61 16.35 11.65
CA ASP A 250 -0.22 15.63 10.69
C ASP A 250 -1.41 14.95 11.40
N TRP A 251 -1.16 14.38 12.59
CA TRP A 251 -2.19 13.76 13.44
C TRP A 251 -3.33 14.73 13.80
N GLU A 252 -2.99 15.93 14.30
CA GLU A 252 -3.99 16.93 14.69
C GLU A 252 -4.78 17.46 13.49
N SER A 253 -4.11 17.62 12.34
CA SER A 253 -4.75 18.02 11.08
C SER A 253 -5.76 16.97 10.62
N PHE A 254 -5.37 15.70 10.55
CA PHE A 254 -6.28 14.62 10.14
C PHE A 254 -7.38 14.35 11.16
N LYS A 255 -7.13 14.51 12.46
CA LYS A 255 -8.18 14.46 13.50
C LYS A 255 -9.24 15.54 13.27
N SER A 256 -8.81 16.78 13.03
CA SER A 256 -9.73 17.88 12.75
C SER A 256 -10.55 17.63 11.47
N LEU A 257 -9.92 17.09 10.43
CA LEU A 257 -10.61 16.69 9.19
C LEU A 257 -11.60 15.55 9.43
N ALA A 258 -11.25 14.55 10.24
CA ALA A 258 -12.11 13.43 10.59
C ALA A 258 -13.34 13.86 11.39
N ASP A 259 -13.19 14.81 12.32
CA ASP A 259 -14.30 15.37 13.09
C ASP A 259 -15.28 16.11 12.17
N GLU A 260 -14.77 16.97 11.29
CA GLU A 260 -15.61 17.72 10.35
C GLU A 260 -16.26 16.81 9.29
N PHE A 261 -15.53 15.81 8.79
CA PHE A 261 -16.08 14.77 7.93
C PHE A 261 -17.22 14.04 8.63
N SER A 262 -17.05 13.63 9.88
CA SER A 262 -18.06 12.90 10.65
C SER A 262 -19.33 13.72 10.82
N ARG A 263 -19.19 15.01 11.12
CA ARG A 263 -20.30 15.97 11.23
C ARG A 263 -21.09 16.10 9.92
N LEU A 264 -20.39 16.18 8.79
CA LEU A 264 -21.03 16.27 7.47
C LEU A 264 -21.67 14.94 7.06
N ALA A 265 -21.05 13.82 7.43
CA ALA A 265 -21.51 12.48 7.09
C ALA A 265 -22.88 12.14 7.71
N GLU A 266 -23.27 12.74 8.84
CA GLU A 266 -24.61 12.56 9.44
C GLU A 266 -25.75 12.81 8.44
N LYS A 267 -25.59 13.83 7.59
CA LYS A 267 -26.59 14.20 6.59
C LYS A 267 -26.45 13.41 5.29
N HIS A 268 -25.23 13.05 4.90
CA HIS A 268 -24.91 12.64 3.53
C HIS A 268 -24.60 11.15 3.37
N LEU A 269 -24.12 10.47 4.41
CA LEU A 269 -23.64 9.08 4.33
C LEU A 269 -24.26 8.18 5.38
N GLY A 270 -24.29 8.60 6.65
CA GLY A 270 -24.75 7.77 7.76
C GLY A 270 -23.92 6.48 7.95
N THR A 271 -24.58 5.42 8.38
CA THR A 271 -24.00 4.06 8.42
C THR A 271 -24.35 3.32 7.14
N ARG A 272 -23.36 2.77 6.44
CA ARG A 272 -23.53 2.05 5.17
C ARG A 272 -22.70 0.77 5.15
N SER A 273 -23.14 -0.20 4.36
CA SER A 273 -22.28 -1.33 3.98
C SER A 273 -21.44 -0.93 2.77
N ASP A 274 -20.15 -1.21 2.80
CA ASP A 274 -19.19 -0.93 1.74
C ASP A 274 -18.61 -2.23 1.21
N VAL A 275 -18.52 -2.36 -0.11
CA VAL A 275 -17.78 -3.47 -0.74
C VAL A 275 -16.31 -3.11 -0.91
N VAL A 276 -15.43 -3.87 -0.26
CA VAL A 276 -13.98 -3.77 -0.43
C VAL A 276 -13.48 -4.91 -1.32
N MET A 277 -12.78 -4.56 -2.40
CA MET A 277 -12.14 -5.51 -3.30
C MET A 277 -10.73 -5.85 -2.78
N ALA A 278 -10.60 -6.96 -2.08
CA ALA A 278 -9.33 -7.43 -1.56
C ALA A 278 -8.63 -8.37 -2.57
N PRO A 279 -7.41 -8.07 -3.04
CA PRO A 279 -6.67 -9.00 -3.88
C PRO A 279 -6.22 -10.21 -3.04
N LEU A 280 -5.88 -11.30 -3.73
CA LEU A 280 -5.37 -12.54 -3.14
C LEU A 280 -4.04 -12.23 -2.43
N GLN A 281 -4.02 -12.41 -1.11
CA GLN A 281 -2.91 -11.96 -0.28
C GLN A 281 -1.85 -13.06 -0.11
N HIS A 282 -0.58 -12.68 -0.28
CA HIS A 282 0.55 -13.44 0.27
C HIS A 282 0.42 -13.55 1.79
N ASP A 283 1.05 -14.57 2.39
CA ASP A 283 1.01 -14.85 3.83
C ASP A 283 -0.41 -15.19 4.34
N THR A 284 -1.31 -15.58 3.43
CA THR A 284 -2.65 -16.09 3.70
C THR A 284 -2.93 -17.34 2.86
N ALA A 285 -4.04 -18.04 3.12
CA ALA A 285 -4.43 -19.19 2.29
C ALA A 285 -4.71 -18.82 0.82
N ASP A 286 -5.00 -17.55 0.53
CA ASP A 286 -5.28 -17.06 -0.82
C ASP A 286 -4.05 -17.20 -1.76
N GLU A 287 -2.84 -17.29 -1.23
CA GLU A 287 -1.60 -17.43 -2.03
C GLU A 287 -1.52 -18.75 -2.81
N LEU A 288 -2.40 -19.71 -2.51
CA LEU A 288 -2.50 -21.02 -3.16
C LEU A 288 -3.63 -21.06 -4.22
N ALA A 289 -4.15 -19.89 -4.60
CA ALA A 289 -5.30 -19.73 -5.48
C ALA A 289 -5.21 -20.45 -6.84
N GLN A 290 -4.10 -20.26 -7.57
CA GLN A 290 -3.87 -20.91 -8.87
C GLN A 290 -2.62 -21.80 -8.80
N PRO A 291 -2.79 -23.11 -8.56
CA PRO A 291 -1.67 -24.02 -8.35
C PRO A 291 -0.89 -24.28 -9.66
N MET A 292 0.35 -24.73 -9.51
CA MET A 292 1.28 -25.07 -10.61
C MET A 292 1.68 -23.87 -11.49
N GLY A 293 1.41 -22.65 -11.05
CA GLY A 293 1.80 -21.43 -11.79
C GLY A 293 1.00 -21.18 -13.07
N HIS A 294 -0.07 -21.95 -13.31
CA HIS A 294 -0.92 -21.79 -14.49
C HIS A 294 -1.76 -20.53 -14.38
N VAL A 295 -1.82 -19.76 -15.47
CA VAL A 295 -2.64 -18.55 -15.56
C VAL A 295 -3.94 -18.92 -16.28
N LYS A 296 -5.07 -18.82 -15.57
CA LYS A 296 -6.40 -19.02 -16.15
C LYS A 296 -7.25 -17.78 -15.95
N ASP A 297 -7.61 -17.13 -17.05
CA ASP A 297 -8.43 -15.94 -17.06
C ASP A 297 -9.93 -16.30 -17.23
N TRP A 298 -10.72 -15.94 -16.22
CA TRP A 298 -12.16 -16.20 -16.24
C TRP A 298 -12.88 -15.34 -17.29
N LEU A 299 -12.33 -14.19 -17.70
CA LEU A 299 -12.91 -13.35 -18.76
C LEU A 299 -12.89 -14.09 -20.10
N ASN A 300 -11.87 -14.91 -20.33
CA ASN A 300 -11.69 -15.71 -21.55
C ASN A 300 -12.41 -17.08 -21.47
N GLY A 301 -13.12 -17.36 -20.37
CA GLY A 301 -13.80 -18.64 -20.15
C GLY A 301 -12.87 -19.81 -19.79
N GLU A 302 -11.64 -19.53 -19.36
CA GLU A 302 -10.63 -20.56 -19.02
C GLU A 302 -10.86 -21.17 -17.62
N CYS A 303 -11.58 -20.45 -16.75
CA CYS A 303 -12.04 -20.90 -15.44
C CYS A 303 -13.32 -20.16 -15.01
N ASP A 304 -13.95 -20.62 -13.94
CA ASP A 304 -15.08 -19.91 -13.34
C ASP A 304 -14.59 -18.66 -12.56
N PRO A 305 -15.34 -17.54 -12.59
CA PRO A 305 -15.09 -16.36 -11.74
C PRO A 305 -15.50 -16.65 -10.28
N ILE A 306 -14.53 -17.00 -9.43
CA ILE A 306 -14.75 -17.38 -8.03
C ILE A 306 -14.03 -16.37 -7.11
N PRO A 307 -14.77 -15.51 -6.39
CA PRO A 307 -14.20 -14.53 -5.47
C PRO A 307 -13.25 -15.16 -4.44
N GLY A 308 -12.03 -14.65 -4.36
CA GLY A 308 -10.99 -15.16 -3.46
C GLY A 308 -10.26 -16.41 -3.97
N VAL A 309 -10.47 -16.82 -5.23
CA VAL A 309 -9.72 -17.92 -5.88
C VAL A 309 -9.23 -17.51 -7.27
N THR A 310 -10.12 -17.21 -8.21
CA THR A 310 -9.75 -16.84 -9.59
C THR A 310 -9.95 -15.36 -9.89
N MET A 311 -10.43 -14.60 -8.90
CA MET A 311 -10.64 -13.16 -8.92
C MET A 311 -10.49 -12.59 -7.49
N PRO A 312 -10.49 -11.26 -7.29
CA PRO A 312 -10.44 -10.67 -5.96
C PRO A 312 -11.57 -11.15 -5.05
N ARG A 313 -11.36 -11.07 -3.74
CA ARG A 313 -12.44 -11.23 -2.76
C ARG A 313 -13.22 -9.92 -2.66
N PHE A 314 -14.54 -10.01 -2.64
CA PHE A 314 -15.43 -8.88 -2.34
C PHE A 314 -15.92 -9.00 -0.89
N VAL A 315 -15.48 -8.09 -0.03
CA VAL A 315 -15.79 -8.12 1.41
C VAL A 315 -16.75 -7.00 1.74
N ALA A 316 -17.93 -7.34 2.26
CA ALA A 316 -18.86 -6.36 2.82
C ALA A 316 -18.35 -5.88 4.18
N VAL A 317 -18.27 -4.57 4.35
CA VAL A 317 -17.73 -3.91 5.53
C VAL A 317 -18.68 -2.82 5.97
N GLU A 318 -19.18 -2.90 7.20
CA GLU A 318 -20.00 -1.81 7.75
C GLU A 318 -19.13 -0.61 8.12
N ARG A 319 -19.50 0.57 7.60
CA ARG A 319 -18.87 1.85 7.91
C ARG A 319 -19.89 2.79 8.50
N ASP A 320 -19.64 3.21 9.73
CA ASP A 320 -20.34 4.34 10.32
C ASP A 320 -19.54 5.61 10.05
N PHE A 321 -19.89 6.31 8.96
CA PHE A 321 -19.18 7.51 8.54
C PHE A 321 -19.38 8.67 9.53
N THR A 322 -20.40 8.61 10.39
CA THR A 322 -20.67 9.61 11.43
C THR A 322 -19.73 9.48 12.64
N LYS A 323 -18.90 8.43 12.66
CA LYS A 323 -18.05 8.07 13.80
C LYS A 323 -16.56 8.01 13.46
N VAL A 324 -16.14 8.53 12.32
CA VAL A 324 -14.73 8.46 11.88
C VAL A 324 -13.81 9.19 12.85
N GLY A 325 -14.17 10.41 13.29
CA GLY A 325 -13.40 11.17 14.28
C GLY A 325 -13.28 10.44 15.61
N GLU A 326 -14.40 9.96 16.16
CA GLU A 326 -14.45 9.20 17.42
C GLU A 326 -13.61 7.91 17.36
N ARG A 327 -13.64 7.20 16.22
CA ARG A 327 -12.84 5.98 15.99
C ARG A 327 -11.36 6.30 15.82
N MET A 328 -11.00 7.38 15.12
CA MET A 328 -9.59 7.77 14.91
C MET A 328 -8.85 8.03 16.23
N VAL A 329 -9.54 8.57 17.24
CA VAL A 329 -8.93 8.92 18.54
C VAL A 329 -9.06 7.82 19.60
N SER A 330 -9.39 6.58 19.22
CA SER A 330 -9.55 5.47 20.16
C SER A 330 -9.10 4.13 19.57
N LEU A 331 -8.45 3.29 20.37
CA LEU A 331 -8.00 1.98 19.91
C LEU A 331 -9.20 1.03 19.75
N GLY A 332 -9.49 0.63 18.53
CA GLY A 332 -10.65 -0.17 18.19
C GLY A 332 -10.67 -1.58 18.80
N PRO A 333 -11.86 -2.20 18.88
CA PRO A 333 -12.09 -3.46 19.59
C PRO A 333 -11.59 -4.70 18.83
N LEU A 334 -11.22 -4.61 17.55
CA LEU A 334 -10.76 -5.78 16.81
C LEU A 334 -9.36 -6.24 17.25
N VAL A 335 -8.58 -5.37 17.88
CA VAL A 335 -7.23 -5.67 18.39
C VAL A 335 -7.27 -6.79 19.43
N ASP A 336 -8.13 -6.68 20.43
CA ASP A 336 -8.30 -7.67 21.52
C ASP A 336 -9.43 -8.68 21.24
N LYS A 337 -10.25 -8.49 20.21
CA LYS A 337 -11.27 -9.47 19.79
C LYS A 337 -10.76 -10.47 18.77
N LEU A 338 -10.01 -10.01 17.77
CA LEU A 338 -9.52 -10.83 16.64
C LEU A 338 -8.01 -11.02 16.66
N GLY A 339 -7.28 -10.27 17.49
CA GLY A 339 -5.84 -10.26 17.49
C GLY A 339 -5.25 -9.48 16.31
N GLU A 340 -3.94 -9.56 16.22
CA GLU A 340 -3.13 -8.93 15.18
C GLU A 340 -2.48 -10.01 14.35
N THR A 341 -2.48 -9.86 13.03
CA THR A 341 -1.86 -10.83 12.13
C THR A 341 -0.83 -10.14 11.26
N TRP A 342 0.39 -10.69 11.26
CA TRP A 342 1.47 -10.23 10.39
C TRP A 342 2.29 -11.42 9.90
N LYS A 343 2.60 -11.45 8.60
CA LYS A 343 3.29 -12.57 7.94
C LYS A 343 2.66 -13.93 8.26
N GLY A 344 1.33 -13.94 8.24
CA GLY A 344 0.50 -15.10 8.55
C GLY A 344 0.54 -15.54 10.01
N VAL A 345 1.24 -14.87 10.93
CA VAL A 345 1.30 -15.18 12.37
C VAL A 345 0.33 -14.28 13.12
N THR A 346 -0.52 -14.89 13.98
CA THR A 346 -1.50 -14.16 14.78
C THR A 346 -1.14 -14.20 16.27
N TRP A 347 -1.25 -13.07 16.96
CA TRP A 347 -1.12 -12.97 18.41
C TRP A 347 -2.21 -12.08 19.01
N MET A 348 -2.37 -12.15 20.33
CA MET A 348 -3.48 -11.52 21.05
C MET A 348 -2.93 -10.48 22.04
N PRO A 349 -3.04 -9.18 21.73
CA PRO A 349 -2.65 -8.08 22.63
C PRO A 349 -3.78 -7.72 23.61
N ASP A 350 -4.22 -8.67 24.43
CA ASP A 350 -5.25 -8.45 25.45
C ASP A 350 -4.72 -7.65 26.65
N LEU A 351 -3.59 -8.10 27.23
CA LEU A 351 -2.96 -7.42 28.36
C LEU A 351 -2.47 -6.02 28.00
N GLU A 352 -1.96 -5.83 26.79
CA GLU A 352 -1.49 -4.52 26.31
C GLU A 352 -2.63 -3.53 26.15
N VAL A 353 -3.81 -3.98 25.73
CA VAL A 353 -4.99 -3.11 25.66
C VAL A 353 -5.40 -2.68 27.07
N ASP A 354 -5.34 -3.57 28.07
CA ASP A 354 -5.55 -3.21 29.48
C ASP A 354 -4.50 -2.21 29.99
N GLU A 355 -3.22 -2.44 29.71
CA GLU A 355 -2.12 -1.52 30.05
C GLU A 355 -2.32 -0.14 29.40
N LEU A 356 -2.70 -0.08 28.13
CA LEU A 356 -2.96 1.16 27.42
C LEU A 356 -4.16 1.93 28.00
N ARG A 357 -5.20 1.26 28.54
CA ARG A 357 -6.28 1.97 29.26
C ARG A 357 -5.76 2.71 30.49
N HIS A 358 -4.71 2.19 31.14
CA HIS A 358 -4.08 2.86 32.27
C HIS A 358 -3.10 3.96 31.84
N LEU A 359 -2.31 3.73 30.79
CA LEU A 359 -1.29 4.67 30.31
C LEU A 359 -1.90 5.86 29.56
N ASN A 360 -2.75 5.58 28.58
CA ASN A 360 -3.35 6.61 27.74
C ASN A 360 -4.65 7.17 28.34
N GLY A 361 -5.21 6.49 29.34
CA GLY A 361 -6.58 6.71 29.78
C GLY A 361 -7.59 6.09 28.82
N VAL A 362 -8.88 6.28 29.13
CA VAL A 362 -9.99 5.74 28.35
C VAL A 362 -10.82 6.86 27.74
N VAL A 363 -11.37 6.62 26.56
CA VAL A 363 -12.38 7.50 25.98
C VAL A 363 -13.68 7.36 26.76
N ALA A 364 -14.27 8.48 27.16
CA ALA A 364 -15.42 8.50 28.07
C ALA A 364 -16.75 8.14 27.40
N GLU A 365 -16.94 8.55 26.13
CA GLU A 365 -18.20 8.42 25.40
C GLU A 365 -17.96 8.18 23.89
N GLY A 366 -19.05 7.99 23.14
CA GLY A 366 -18.98 7.75 21.70
C GLY A 366 -18.61 6.31 21.33
N ALA A 367 -18.27 6.10 20.06
CA ALA A 367 -17.94 4.79 19.50
C ALA A 367 -16.79 4.10 20.26
N GLY A 368 -15.81 4.88 20.71
CA GLY A 368 -14.64 4.42 21.45
C GLY A 368 -14.83 4.30 22.97
N ALA A 369 -16.02 4.46 23.53
CA ALA A 369 -16.23 4.47 24.98
C ALA A 369 -15.60 3.25 25.68
N GLY A 370 -14.76 3.51 26.70
CA GLY A 370 -14.02 2.48 27.45
C GLY A 370 -12.81 1.89 26.74
N ARG A 371 -12.51 2.32 25.51
CA ARG A 371 -11.30 1.94 24.78
C ARG A 371 -10.11 2.86 25.14
N PRO A 372 -8.86 2.40 25.00
CA PRO A 372 -7.69 3.25 25.15
C PRO A 372 -7.76 4.50 24.28
N SER A 373 -7.42 5.65 24.86
CA SER A 373 -7.34 6.92 24.13
C SER A 373 -6.14 6.93 23.16
N MET A 374 -6.37 7.51 21.98
CA MET A 374 -5.34 7.90 21.00
C MET A 374 -5.53 9.37 20.61
N LEU A 375 -6.08 10.19 21.49
CA LEU A 375 -6.39 11.61 21.22
C LEU A 375 -5.14 12.40 20.82
N TRP A 376 -4.01 12.11 21.46
CA TRP A 376 -2.74 12.81 21.26
C TRP A 376 -1.70 11.90 20.58
N ALA A 377 -0.78 12.50 19.82
CA ALA A 377 0.20 11.76 19.03
C ALA A 377 1.16 10.89 19.88
N ASP A 378 1.47 11.29 21.11
CA ASP A 378 2.25 10.48 22.06
C ASP A 378 1.48 9.22 22.50
N GLN A 379 0.17 9.32 22.73
CA GLN A 379 -0.70 8.17 23.01
C GLN A 379 -0.77 7.20 21.82
N VAL A 380 -0.78 7.73 20.60
CA VAL A 380 -0.67 6.92 19.36
C VAL A 380 0.67 6.19 19.32
N CYS A 381 1.77 6.88 19.65
CA CYS A 381 3.09 6.27 19.72
C CYS A 381 3.13 5.14 20.77
N GLU A 382 2.56 5.35 21.95
CA GLU A 382 2.44 4.29 22.98
C GLU A 382 1.63 3.09 22.48
N ALA A 383 0.52 3.31 21.78
CA ALA A 383 -0.26 2.23 21.19
C ALA A 383 0.56 1.43 20.16
N ILE A 384 1.26 2.10 19.24
CA ILE A 384 2.11 1.43 18.24
C ILE A 384 3.20 0.57 18.91
N LEU A 385 3.84 1.11 19.96
CA LEU A 385 4.91 0.41 20.68
C LEU A 385 4.38 -0.77 21.51
N ALA A 386 3.24 -0.61 22.18
CA ALA A 386 2.63 -1.66 22.97
C ALA A 386 2.19 -2.86 22.10
N LEU A 387 1.72 -2.59 20.88
CA LEU A 387 1.10 -3.54 19.96
C LEU A 387 2.08 -4.21 18.97
N SER A 388 3.40 -4.19 19.20
CA SER A 388 4.36 -4.91 18.34
C SER A 388 5.30 -5.78 19.16
N GLY A 389 5.54 -7.01 18.70
CA GLY A 389 6.55 -7.90 19.28
C GLY A 389 7.96 -7.34 19.19
N THR A 390 8.25 -6.40 18.29
CA THR A 390 9.56 -5.72 18.27
C THR A 390 9.78 -4.76 19.43
N THR A 391 8.72 -4.35 20.13
CA THR A 391 8.77 -3.37 21.22
C THR A 391 8.10 -3.87 22.51
N ASN A 392 7.42 -5.02 22.45
CA ASN A 392 6.82 -5.71 23.57
C ASN A 392 7.26 -7.19 23.62
N GLY A 393 8.02 -7.53 24.65
CA GLY A 393 8.60 -8.87 24.81
C GLY A 393 7.58 -9.99 24.96
N ARG A 394 6.41 -9.73 25.55
CA ARG A 394 5.36 -10.75 25.70
C ARG A 394 4.75 -11.11 24.35
N LEU A 395 4.45 -10.11 23.53
CA LEU A 395 3.98 -10.31 22.16
C LEU A 395 5.06 -10.95 21.29
N ALA A 396 6.33 -10.61 21.50
CA ALA A 396 7.45 -11.25 20.81
C ALA A 396 7.49 -12.76 21.06
N VAL A 397 7.35 -13.16 22.33
CA VAL A 397 7.30 -14.56 22.75
C VAL A 397 6.07 -15.26 22.19
N GLN A 398 4.88 -14.67 22.35
CA GLN A 398 3.64 -15.24 21.83
C GLN A 398 3.68 -15.42 20.30
N GLY A 399 4.23 -14.44 19.57
CA GLY A 399 4.40 -14.52 18.13
C GLY A 399 5.29 -15.69 17.70
N PHE A 400 6.40 -15.93 18.41
CA PHE A 400 7.25 -17.09 18.16
C PHE A 400 6.62 -18.41 18.60
N GLU A 401 5.86 -18.44 19.70
CA GLU A 401 5.07 -19.62 20.10
C GLU A 401 4.09 -20.01 18.99
N THR A 402 3.29 -19.05 18.50
CA THR A 402 2.33 -19.28 17.41
C THR A 402 3.03 -19.74 16.12
N LEU A 403 4.14 -19.10 15.75
CA LEU A 403 4.92 -19.52 14.59
C LEU A 403 5.50 -20.93 14.77
N GLY A 404 5.99 -21.24 15.97
CA GLY A 404 6.57 -22.51 16.35
C GLY A 404 5.61 -23.70 16.17
N VAL A 405 4.31 -23.51 16.44
CA VAL A 405 3.28 -24.53 16.17
C VAL A 405 3.25 -24.93 14.70
N ARG A 406 3.30 -23.98 13.77
CA ARG A 406 3.32 -24.27 12.33
C ARG A 406 4.64 -24.87 11.85
N VAL A 407 5.75 -24.41 12.42
CA VAL A 407 7.10 -24.93 12.10
C VAL A 407 7.35 -26.31 12.72
N GLY A 408 6.61 -26.67 13.78
CA GLY A 408 6.83 -27.88 14.56
C GLY A 408 8.04 -27.79 15.50
N LYS A 409 8.39 -26.58 15.97
CA LYS A 409 9.55 -26.30 16.83
C LYS A 409 9.20 -25.34 17.95
N ASP A 410 9.85 -25.48 19.09
CA ASP A 410 9.82 -24.44 20.13
C ASP A 410 10.71 -23.27 19.69
N LEU A 411 10.09 -22.13 19.40
CA LEU A 411 10.75 -20.89 19.01
C LEU A 411 10.64 -19.80 20.08
N ALA A 412 9.91 -20.04 21.17
CA ALA A 412 9.63 -19.03 22.21
C ALA A 412 10.92 -18.51 22.86
N HIS A 413 11.90 -19.39 23.00
CA HIS A 413 13.21 -19.10 23.57
C HIS A 413 14.00 -18.01 22.82
N ILE A 414 13.65 -17.68 21.57
CA ILE A 414 14.32 -16.62 20.77
C ILE A 414 14.20 -15.25 21.45
N SER A 415 13.07 -14.99 22.13
CA SER A 415 12.78 -13.69 22.78
C SER A 415 12.48 -13.81 24.28
N ALA A 416 12.61 -15.01 24.84
CA ALA A 416 12.21 -15.30 26.22
C ALA A 416 13.01 -14.49 27.27
N ASP A 417 14.28 -14.19 27.01
CA ASP A 417 15.15 -13.41 27.89
C ASP A 417 14.71 -11.94 28.04
N ARG A 418 13.88 -11.46 27.11
CA ARG A 418 13.33 -10.10 27.09
C ARG A 418 11.80 -10.08 27.21
N SER A 419 11.18 -11.18 27.65
CA SER A 419 9.72 -11.34 27.73
C SER A 419 9.00 -10.28 28.58
N GLU A 420 9.64 -9.78 29.63
CA GLU A 420 9.12 -8.72 30.49
C GLU A 420 9.37 -7.30 29.95
N GLU A 421 10.17 -7.14 28.90
CA GLU A 421 10.51 -5.81 28.39
C GLU A 421 9.33 -5.17 27.67
N ARG A 422 9.08 -3.90 28.00
CA ARG A 422 8.12 -3.01 27.34
C ARG A 422 8.85 -1.72 26.96
N ILE A 423 8.99 -1.46 25.67
CA ILE A 423 9.54 -0.21 25.17
C ILE A 423 8.39 0.79 25.11
N THR A 424 8.40 1.79 26.00
CA THR A 424 7.39 2.86 26.03
C THR A 424 7.90 4.12 25.33
N PHE A 425 7.00 5.03 24.97
CA PHE A 425 7.36 6.33 24.39
C PHE A 425 8.26 7.12 25.35
N GLN A 426 7.93 7.15 26.64
CA GLN A 426 8.78 7.77 27.66
C GLN A 426 10.20 7.16 27.70
N SER A 427 10.32 5.84 27.55
CA SER A 427 11.63 5.18 27.57
C SER A 427 12.51 5.62 26.40
N ILE A 428 11.95 5.73 25.19
CA ILE A 428 12.69 6.14 23.99
C ILE A 428 13.00 7.64 23.98
N GLN A 429 12.24 8.47 24.70
CA GLN A 429 12.57 9.89 24.95
C GLN A 429 13.81 10.06 25.82
N THR A 430 14.03 9.12 26.74
CA THR A 430 15.21 9.14 27.61
C THR A 430 16.44 8.64 26.86
N GLU A 431 16.32 7.52 26.15
CA GLU A 431 17.39 6.91 25.37
C GLU A 431 16.81 6.02 24.26
N PRO A 432 17.31 6.09 23.00
CA PRO A 432 16.91 5.16 21.96
C PRO A 432 16.98 3.70 22.41
N ARG A 433 15.90 2.94 22.23
CA ARG A 433 15.81 1.57 22.74
C ARG A 433 16.04 0.56 21.62
N LYS A 434 16.85 -0.45 21.92
CA LYS A 434 17.08 -1.57 20.99
C LYS A 434 15.84 -2.45 20.93
N VAL A 435 15.32 -2.71 19.73
CA VAL A 435 14.14 -3.56 19.51
C VAL A 435 14.41 -5.03 19.86
N ILE A 436 13.34 -5.79 20.02
CA ILE A 436 13.30 -7.20 20.38
C ILE A 436 13.17 -8.03 19.10
N ALA A 437 13.80 -9.21 19.07
CA ALA A 437 13.58 -10.17 17.99
C ALA A 437 12.08 -10.56 17.97
N SER A 438 11.45 -10.55 16.82
CA SER A 438 10.02 -10.81 16.67
C SER A 438 9.76 -11.64 15.41
N ALA A 439 8.69 -12.43 15.41
CA ALA A 439 8.19 -13.13 14.23
C ALA A 439 7.81 -12.17 13.09
N GLU A 440 7.71 -10.86 13.38
CA GLU A 440 7.54 -9.80 12.39
C GLU A 440 8.70 -9.72 11.39
N TRP A 441 9.91 -10.17 11.76
CA TRP A 441 11.12 -10.03 10.95
C TRP A 441 11.89 -11.35 10.83
N SER A 442 12.66 -11.46 9.74
CA SER A 442 13.45 -12.66 9.46
C SER A 442 14.81 -12.69 10.17
N GLY A 443 15.26 -11.56 10.69
CA GLY A 443 16.57 -11.43 11.29
C GLY A 443 16.49 -11.36 12.80
N LEU A 444 17.41 -12.07 13.44
CA LEU A 444 17.52 -12.14 14.88
C LEU A 444 18.55 -11.14 15.38
N GLU A 445 18.24 -10.57 16.54
CA GLU A 445 19.10 -9.66 17.26
C GLU A 445 19.08 -10.01 18.75
N GLY A 446 20.22 -9.84 19.41
CA GLY A 446 20.38 -10.19 20.82
C GLY A 446 21.42 -9.31 21.49
N ARG A 447 21.69 -9.53 22.77
CA ARG A 447 22.66 -8.72 23.54
C ARG A 447 24.05 -8.69 22.89
N GLU A 448 24.54 -9.84 22.46
CA GLU A 448 25.88 -10.00 21.86
C GLU A 448 25.84 -10.17 20.33
N ARG A 449 24.65 -10.00 19.73
CA ARG A 449 24.39 -10.27 18.32
C ARG A 449 23.85 -9.05 17.59
N ARG A 450 24.46 -8.74 16.45
CA ARG A 450 23.94 -7.76 15.48
C ARG A 450 22.91 -8.42 14.57
N TYR A 451 21.91 -7.63 14.16
CA TYR A 451 20.89 -8.07 13.21
C TYR A 451 21.52 -8.58 11.90
N SER A 452 21.03 -9.69 11.40
CA SER A 452 21.28 -10.15 10.02
C SER A 452 20.01 -10.79 9.48
N PRO A 453 19.56 -10.44 8.25
CA PRO A 453 18.33 -10.97 7.68
C PRO A 453 18.42 -12.49 7.50
N PHE A 454 17.25 -13.13 7.48
CA PHE A 454 17.06 -14.58 7.25
C PHE A 454 17.70 -15.52 8.27
N THR A 455 18.24 -15.00 9.36
CA THR A 455 18.89 -15.83 10.39
C THR A 455 17.89 -16.71 11.13
N SER A 456 16.64 -16.27 11.29
CA SER A 456 15.57 -17.12 11.82
C SER A 456 15.30 -18.33 10.91
N MET A 457 15.32 -18.15 9.59
CA MET A 457 15.15 -19.26 8.63
C MET A 457 16.34 -20.21 8.64
N VAL A 458 17.57 -19.69 8.62
CA VAL A 458 18.80 -20.51 8.54
C VAL A 458 19.07 -21.27 9.84
N GLU A 459 18.83 -20.67 11.00
CA GLU A 459 19.23 -21.26 12.28
C GLU A 459 18.13 -22.07 12.95
N TYR A 460 16.86 -21.77 12.61
CA TYR A 460 15.71 -22.43 13.21
C TYR A 460 14.85 -23.21 12.20
N ASP A 461 15.32 -23.35 10.96
CA ASP A 461 14.61 -24.00 9.83
C ASP A 461 13.19 -23.48 9.63
N ILE A 462 12.95 -22.19 9.91
CA ILE A 462 11.70 -21.54 9.53
C ILE A 462 11.70 -21.46 7.99
N PRO A 463 10.70 -21.99 7.28
CA PRO A 463 10.67 -21.92 5.82
C PRO A 463 10.68 -20.48 5.32
N TRP A 464 11.34 -20.25 4.18
CA TRP A 464 11.05 -19.06 3.38
C TRP A 464 9.62 -19.19 2.86
N ARG A 465 8.87 -18.09 2.83
CA ARG A 465 7.48 -18.07 2.35
C ARG A 465 7.46 -17.99 0.83
N THR A 466 7.94 -19.07 0.23
CA THR A 466 8.07 -19.31 -1.21
C THR A 466 7.44 -20.67 -1.51
N LEU A 467 7.15 -20.94 -2.78
CA LEU A 467 6.54 -22.21 -3.21
C LEU A 467 7.30 -23.44 -2.69
N THR A 468 8.63 -23.35 -2.59
CA THR A 468 9.51 -24.46 -2.18
C THR A 468 9.86 -24.46 -0.69
N GLY A 469 9.40 -23.46 0.08
CA GLY A 469 9.83 -23.27 1.47
C GLY A 469 11.29 -22.83 1.62
N ARG A 470 11.99 -22.49 0.52
CA ARG A 470 13.44 -22.26 0.41
C ARG A 470 13.73 -20.99 -0.37
N GLN A 471 15.01 -20.59 -0.42
CA GLN A 471 15.46 -19.58 -1.38
C GLN A 471 15.20 -20.12 -2.80
N GLN A 472 14.25 -19.50 -3.49
CA GLN A 472 13.72 -20.00 -4.75
C GLN A 472 14.53 -19.42 -5.92
N PHE A 473 15.36 -20.26 -6.53
CA PHE A 473 16.16 -19.89 -7.71
C PHE A 473 15.43 -20.13 -9.04
N TYR A 474 14.39 -20.96 -9.03
CA TYR A 474 13.55 -21.25 -10.19
C TYR A 474 12.12 -20.75 -9.95
N VAL A 475 11.63 -19.85 -10.80
CA VAL A 475 10.28 -19.30 -10.72
C VAL A 475 9.46 -19.84 -11.88
N ASP A 476 8.55 -20.76 -11.57
CA ASP A 476 7.79 -21.56 -12.53
C ASP A 476 6.39 -21.00 -12.83
N HIS A 477 6.11 -19.76 -12.40
CA HIS A 477 4.90 -19.05 -12.81
C HIS A 477 4.91 -18.82 -14.32
N GLU A 478 3.79 -19.05 -15.01
CA GLU A 478 3.75 -19.03 -16.48
C GLU A 478 4.22 -17.69 -17.07
N TRP A 479 3.87 -16.54 -16.48
CA TRP A 479 4.40 -15.24 -16.94
C TRP A 479 5.92 -15.12 -16.81
N MET A 480 6.50 -15.67 -15.74
CA MET A 480 7.96 -15.65 -15.53
C MET A 480 8.65 -16.53 -16.56
N LEU A 481 8.07 -17.69 -16.90
CA LEU A 481 8.59 -18.57 -17.93
C LEU A 481 8.42 -17.98 -19.34
N GLU A 482 7.30 -17.32 -19.61
CA GLU A 482 7.01 -16.63 -20.88
C GLU A 482 8.03 -15.53 -21.16
N TYR A 483 8.40 -14.75 -20.15
CA TYR A 483 9.47 -13.79 -20.27
C TYR A 483 10.86 -14.44 -20.29
N GLY A 484 11.01 -15.72 -19.91
CA GLY A 484 12.32 -16.38 -19.83
C GLY A 484 13.10 -16.04 -18.57
N GLU A 485 12.39 -15.61 -17.52
CA GLU A 485 12.92 -15.24 -16.20
C GLU A 485 12.68 -16.32 -15.15
N GLY A 486 12.38 -17.54 -15.59
CA GLY A 486 12.31 -18.70 -14.70
C GLY A 486 13.63 -18.98 -13.99
N LEU A 487 14.76 -18.62 -14.61
CA LEU A 487 16.07 -18.54 -13.97
C LEU A 487 16.65 -17.15 -14.17
N ALA A 488 17.53 -16.73 -13.27
CA ALA A 488 18.29 -15.50 -13.43
C ALA A 488 19.11 -15.53 -14.73
N THR A 489 18.95 -14.51 -15.56
CA THR A 489 19.65 -14.36 -16.85
C THR A 489 20.06 -12.90 -17.06
N TYR A 490 20.98 -12.67 -17.98
CA TYR A 490 21.34 -11.31 -18.38
C TYR A 490 20.23 -10.70 -19.25
N ARG A 491 19.72 -9.55 -18.85
CA ARG A 491 18.86 -8.68 -19.65
C ARG A 491 19.60 -7.37 -19.93
N PRO A 492 19.80 -6.98 -21.20
CA PRO A 492 20.33 -5.66 -21.50
C PRO A 492 19.32 -4.57 -21.10
N PRO A 493 19.75 -3.32 -20.86
CA PRO A 493 18.83 -2.20 -20.73
C PRO A 493 17.88 -2.13 -21.93
N VAL A 494 16.61 -1.79 -21.68
CA VAL A 494 15.60 -1.65 -22.72
C VAL A 494 16.09 -0.65 -23.77
N ASN A 495 16.04 -1.04 -25.04
CA ASN A 495 16.47 -0.18 -26.13
C ASN A 495 15.34 0.77 -26.53
N LEU A 496 15.07 1.77 -25.69
CA LEU A 496 13.96 2.71 -25.89
C LEU A 496 14.01 3.38 -27.27
N MET A 497 15.19 3.69 -27.80
CA MET A 497 15.38 4.31 -29.13
C MET A 497 14.85 3.49 -30.31
N ARG A 498 14.53 2.21 -30.12
CA ARG A 498 13.85 1.41 -31.15
C ARG A 498 12.34 1.60 -31.17
N HIS A 499 11.79 2.17 -30.10
CA HIS A 499 10.35 2.26 -29.87
C HIS A 499 9.88 3.70 -29.80
N ILE A 500 10.70 4.60 -29.27
CA ILE A 500 10.41 6.04 -29.26
C ILE A 500 11.13 6.72 -30.43
N ASP A 501 10.38 7.54 -31.18
CA ASP A 501 10.95 8.37 -32.23
C ASP A 501 11.81 9.50 -31.64
N ASP A 502 12.70 10.04 -32.47
CA ASP A 502 13.40 11.29 -32.15
C ASP A 502 12.32 12.37 -31.89
N PRO A 503 12.36 13.12 -30.77
CA PRO A 503 11.39 14.17 -30.51
C PRO A 503 11.42 15.33 -31.54
N GLN A 504 12.30 15.29 -32.56
CA GLN A 504 12.39 16.22 -33.68
C GLN A 504 12.54 17.69 -33.26
N LEU A 505 13.23 17.93 -32.14
CA LEU A 505 13.43 19.27 -31.57
C LEU A 505 14.67 19.99 -32.12
N HIS A 506 15.09 19.62 -33.34
CA HIS A 506 16.33 20.09 -33.92
C HIS A 506 16.27 21.59 -34.21
N GLU A 507 17.12 22.36 -33.53
CA GLU A 507 17.36 23.76 -33.88
C GLU A 507 18.43 23.85 -34.98
N GLU A 508 18.12 24.52 -36.09
CA GLU A 508 19.06 24.66 -37.22
C GLU A 508 20.40 25.27 -36.75
N GLY A 509 21.50 24.57 -37.05
CA GLY A 509 22.85 25.01 -36.68
C GLY A 509 23.26 24.72 -35.22
N ARG A 510 22.41 24.07 -34.41
CA ARG A 510 22.75 23.67 -33.03
C ARG A 510 23.14 22.19 -32.96
N PRO A 511 24.37 21.84 -32.52
CA PRO A 511 24.75 20.44 -32.33
C PRO A 511 23.98 19.77 -31.19
N GLU A 512 23.57 18.52 -31.40
CA GLU A 512 22.82 17.71 -30.43
C GLU A 512 23.49 16.35 -30.19
N VAL A 513 23.23 15.74 -29.02
CA VAL A 513 23.78 14.43 -28.64
C VAL A 513 22.77 13.65 -27.79
N VAL A 514 22.64 12.35 -28.08
CA VAL A 514 21.81 11.42 -27.30
C VAL A 514 22.66 10.77 -26.19
N LEU A 515 22.21 10.88 -24.94
CA LEU A 515 22.88 10.34 -23.76
C LEU A 515 21.90 9.53 -22.90
N ARG A 516 22.44 8.61 -22.08
CA ARG A 516 21.63 7.94 -21.06
C ARG A 516 21.35 8.90 -19.91
N TYR A 517 20.08 9.08 -19.58
CA TYR A 517 19.66 9.90 -18.46
C TYR A 517 19.64 9.06 -17.17
N LEU A 518 20.58 9.34 -16.25
CA LEU A 518 20.66 8.68 -14.95
C LEU A 518 20.32 9.69 -13.85
N THR A 519 19.47 9.29 -12.91
CA THR A 519 19.01 10.14 -11.79
C THR A 519 19.42 9.54 -10.44
N PRO A 520 20.73 9.42 -10.15
CA PRO A 520 21.16 8.99 -8.82
C PRO A 520 20.70 9.99 -7.76
N HIS A 521 20.50 9.52 -6.53
CA HIS A 521 20.07 10.38 -5.44
C HIS A 521 21.10 11.48 -5.15
N SER A 522 20.58 12.67 -4.84
CA SER A 522 21.35 13.88 -4.58
C SER A 522 22.24 13.74 -3.33
N LYS A 523 23.40 14.38 -3.38
CA LYS A 523 24.24 14.59 -2.18
C LYS A 523 23.74 15.76 -1.32
N TRP A 524 23.04 16.71 -1.93
CA TRP A 524 22.70 18.01 -1.34
C TRP A 524 21.27 18.08 -0.80
N SER A 525 20.53 16.97 -0.86
CA SER A 525 19.17 16.85 -0.38
C SER A 525 18.82 15.39 -0.10
N ILE A 526 17.72 15.16 0.62
CA ILE A 526 17.06 13.85 0.72
C ILE A 526 15.77 13.96 -0.08
N HIS A 527 15.82 13.43 -1.31
CA HIS A 527 14.85 13.73 -2.37
C HIS A 527 14.70 15.24 -2.60
#